data_AF-A0A0T9MU99-F1
#
_entry.id   AF-A0A0T9MU99-F1
#
_cell.length_a   1.000
_cell.length_b   1.000
_cell.length_c   1.000
_cell.angle_alpha   90.00
_cell.angle_beta   90.00
_cell.angle_gamma   90.00
#
_symmetry.space_group_name_H-M   'P 1'
#
loop_
_entity.id
_entity.type
_entity.pdbx_description
1 polymer ?
#
loop_
_entity_poly.entity_id
_entity_poly.type
_entity_poly.pdbx_seq_one_letter_code
_entity_poly.pdbx_strand_id
1 'polypeptide(L)'
;MGFRFRKSISILPGVRVNLSNGTPSLSVGPRGASVSFGSRGTYANLGVPGTGLSYRTRLDRSARSRSGGSTQSDPALRHALEEEVLTLMSAVHAITNIHELTPDPSTGTTLAELKSLYQRNRMEPFQIPAPVRPVKPESQAMPALPEKNEGVGFLGKLFESESARTARHAENLLRWEQEMADTVRENALQLQRYQQQRAAWAEQYANWQHEANEHAVKLESSQANAQQQFLSDSAWFESVLSEVLSQTEWPRETLVAFEVKPEHSVVMLDVDLPEIEDMPDKIYSVNARGTEITEKAMSQKAQRENYARHVHGCLMRLAGIAFYALPFDTVIISGFTQRISKRTGYLEDEYIISCQCNRQVMENLNFMGIQNVDPVEALNSHTVIRKMSSTFIFQPIEPLTLNAGFN
;
A
#
# COMPACT_ATOMS: atom_id res chain seq x y z
N MET A 1 -8.62 -87.45 -10.65
CA MET A 1 -9.89 -86.79 -11.05
C MET A 1 -10.23 -85.73 -10.00
N GLY A 2 -9.81 -84.47 -10.20
CA GLY A 2 -10.03 -83.42 -9.21
C GLY A 2 -11.41 -82.77 -9.36
N PHE A 3 -12.19 -82.70 -8.27
CA PHE A 3 -13.45 -81.96 -8.24
C PHE A 3 -13.18 -80.45 -8.39
N ARG A 4 -13.74 -79.83 -9.43
CA ARG A 4 -13.65 -78.38 -9.63
C ARG A 4 -14.81 -77.69 -8.91
N PHE A 5 -14.52 -76.99 -7.83
CA PHE A 5 -15.49 -76.12 -7.16
C PHE A 5 -15.64 -74.79 -7.92
N ARG A 6 -16.89 -74.49 -8.32
CA ARG A 6 -17.29 -73.18 -8.84
C ARG A 6 -18.54 -72.74 -8.07
N LYS A 7 -18.46 -71.63 -7.34
CA LYS A 7 -19.61 -71.02 -6.66
C LYS A 7 -19.89 -69.66 -7.29
N SER A 8 -21.10 -69.47 -7.82
CA SER A 8 -21.58 -68.18 -8.31
C SER A 8 -22.64 -67.69 -7.36
N ILE A 9 -22.46 -66.49 -6.78
CA ILE A 9 -23.39 -65.88 -5.85
C ILE A 9 -24.02 -64.68 -6.56
N SER A 10 -25.36 -64.63 -6.62
CA SER A 10 -26.10 -63.47 -7.12
C SER A 10 -26.34 -62.54 -5.94
N ILE A 11 -25.91 -61.28 -6.06
CA ILE A 11 -26.03 -60.30 -4.98
C ILE A 11 -27.32 -59.47 -5.18
N LEU A 12 -27.54 -59.00 -6.40
CA LEU A 12 -28.73 -58.26 -6.84
C LEU A 12 -29.05 -58.64 -8.31
N PRO A 13 -30.27 -58.38 -8.82
CA PRO A 13 -30.61 -58.66 -10.22
C PRO A 13 -29.59 -58.05 -11.19
N GLY A 14 -28.90 -58.89 -11.96
CA GLY A 14 -27.86 -58.47 -12.91
C GLY A 14 -26.44 -58.39 -12.34
N VAL A 15 -26.20 -58.60 -11.04
CA VAL A 15 -24.84 -58.59 -10.46
C VAL A 15 -24.49 -59.95 -9.85
N ARG A 16 -23.44 -60.58 -10.39
CA ARG A 16 -22.99 -61.91 -9.98
C ARG A 16 -21.50 -61.93 -9.67
N VAL A 17 -21.14 -62.53 -8.53
CA VAL A 17 -19.74 -62.78 -8.18
C VAL A 17 -19.43 -64.26 -8.41
N ASN A 18 -18.40 -64.54 -9.21
CA ASN A 18 -17.91 -65.89 -9.45
C ASN A 18 -16.66 -66.13 -8.59
N LEU A 19 -16.77 -67.08 -7.66
CA LEU A 19 -15.70 -67.58 -6.82
C LEU A 19 -15.23 -68.93 -7.36
N SER A 20 -13.93 -69.05 -7.63
CA SER A 20 -13.27 -70.28 -8.08
C SER A 20 -11.91 -70.38 -7.38
N ASN A 21 -11.14 -71.46 -7.57
CA ASN A 21 -9.79 -71.65 -6.99
C ASN A 21 -8.72 -70.61 -7.47
N GLY A 22 -9.13 -69.46 -8.02
CA GLY A 22 -8.29 -68.32 -8.37
C GLY A 22 -8.95 -66.99 -7.98
N THR A 23 -8.55 -65.87 -8.59
CA THR A 23 -9.06 -64.53 -8.26
C THR A 23 -10.59 -64.42 -8.49
N PRO A 24 -11.36 -63.82 -7.55
CA PRO A 24 -12.78 -63.58 -7.75
C PRO A 24 -13.01 -62.66 -8.96
N SER A 25 -14.14 -62.86 -9.65
CA SER A 25 -14.56 -62.01 -10.77
C SER A 25 -16.00 -61.56 -10.59
N LEU A 26 -16.26 -60.30 -10.94
CA LEU A 26 -17.57 -59.66 -10.87
C LEU A 26 -18.18 -59.60 -12.27
N SER A 27 -19.45 -59.93 -12.41
CA SER A 27 -20.20 -59.77 -13.66
C SER A 27 -21.43 -58.91 -13.43
N VAL A 28 -21.56 -57.85 -14.22
CA VAL A 28 -22.62 -56.84 -14.11
C VAL A 28 -23.38 -56.77 -15.44
N GLY A 29 -24.71 -56.91 -15.39
CA GLY A 29 -25.62 -56.84 -16.52
C GLY A 29 -26.59 -58.03 -16.62
N PRO A 30 -27.71 -57.85 -17.36
CA PRO A 30 -28.72 -58.89 -17.56
C PRO A 30 -28.19 -60.10 -18.34
N ARG A 31 -28.94 -61.20 -18.31
CA ARG A 31 -28.61 -62.41 -19.08
C ARG A 31 -28.59 -62.07 -20.58
N GLY A 32 -27.47 -62.33 -21.25
CA GLY A 32 -27.28 -62.02 -22.67
C GLY A 32 -26.64 -60.66 -22.96
N ALA A 33 -26.46 -59.78 -21.96
CA ALA A 33 -25.71 -58.54 -22.11
C ALA A 33 -25.04 -58.17 -20.78
N SER A 34 -23.81 -58.66 -20.56
CA SER A 34 -23.12 -58.49 -19.28
C SER A 34 -21.63 -58.24 -19.45
N VAL A 35 -21.08 -57.42 -18.57
CA VAL A 35 -19.65 -57.11 -18.51
C VAL A 35 -19.04 -57.86 -17.33
N SER A 36 -17.97 -58.61 -17.59
CA SER A 36 -17.21 -59.36 -16.58
C SER A 36 -15.87 -58.68 -16.31
N PHE A 37 -15.61 -58.40 -15.03
CA PHE A 37 -14.38 -57.83 -14.50
C PHE A 37 -13.62 -58.89 -13.70
N GLY A 38 -12.34 -59.10 -13.98
CA GLY A 38 -11.49 -60.02 -13.22
C GLY A 38 -10.02 -59.89 -13.59
N SER A 39 -9.15 -60.64 -12.91
CA SER A 39 -7.69 -60.57 -13.10
C SER A 39 -7.20 -60.88 -14.51
N ARG A 40 -8.01 -61.55 -15.34
CA ARG A 40 -7.71 -61.86 -16.75
C ARG A 40 -8.22 -60.80 -17.74
N GLY A 41 -8.72 -59.67 -17.26
CA GLY A 41 -9.19 -58.54 -18.06
C GLY A 41 -10.71 -58.34 -18.03
N THR A 42 -11.15 -57.24 -18.67
CA THR A 42 -12.57 -56.86 -18.78
C THR A 42 -13.17 -57.37 -20.08
N TYR A 43 -14.28 -58.10 -20.00
CA TYR A 43 -14.95 -58.69 -21.17
C TYR A 43 -16.41 -58.25 -21.24
N ALA A 44 -16.86 -57.83 -22.42
CA ALA A 44 -18.29 -57.69 -22.72
C ALA A 44 -18.80 -58.98 -23.37
N ASN A 45 -19.88 -59.52 -22.81
CA ASN A 45 -20.58 -60.69 -23.32
C ASN A 45 -21.95 -60.25 -23.82
N LEU A 46 -22.19 -60.44 -25.11
CA LEU A 46 -23.47 -60.20 -25.78
C LEU A 46 -23.97 -61.53 -26.35
N GLY A 47 -25.22 -61.89 -26.14
CA GLY A 47 -25.77 -63.15 -26.62
C GLY A 47 -27.28 -63.11 -26.64
N VAL A 48 -27.86 -63.63 -27.72
CA VAL A 48 -29.31 -63.59 -27.93
C VAL A 48 -29.92 -64.84 -27.29
N PRO A 49 -30.77 -64.69 -26.25
CA PRO A 49 -31.35 -65.84 -25.53
C PRO A 49 -32.12 -66.78 -26.47
N GLY A 50 -31.93 -68.10 -26.32
CA GLY A 50 -32.64 -69.12 -27.11
C GLY A 50 -32.03 -69.46 -28.48
N THR A 51 -31.04 -68.69 -28.96
CA THR A 51 -30.45 -68.88 -30.31
C THR A 51 -29.11 -69.62 -30.33
N GLY A 52 -28.45 -69.78 -29.17
CA GLY A 52 -27.09 -70.32 -29.07
C GLY A 52 -25.97 -69.36 -29.52
N LEU A 53 -26.32 -68.19 -30.09
CA LEU A 53 -25.35 -67.18 -30.55
C LEU A 53 -24.86 -66.32 -29.38
N SER A 54 -23.55 -66.32 -29.15
CA SER A 54 -22.89 -65.46 -28.17
C SER A 54 -21.60 -64.88 -28.73
N TYR A 55 -21.37 -63.60 -28.45
CA TYR A 55 -20.18 -62.84 -28.82
C TYR A 55 -19.53 -62.30 -27.55
N ARG A 56 -18.25 -62.64 -27.35
CA ARG A 56 -17.45 -62.16 -26.24
C ARG A 56 -16.28 -61.35 -26.78
N THR A 57 -16.23 -60.07 -26.44
CA THR A 57 -15.13 -59.18 -26.80
C THR A 57 -14.39 -58.69 -25.57
N ARG A 58 -13.07 -58.56 -25.70
CA ARG A 58 -12.20 -58.08 -24.63
C ARG A 58 -12.05 -56.57 -24.75
N LEU A 59 -12.52 -55.82 -23.75
CA LEU A 59 -12.64 -54.36 -23.82
C LEU A 59 -11.33 -53.63 -23.46
N ASP A 60 -10.46 -54.24 -22.66
CA ASP A 60 -9.19 -53.65 -22.20
C ASP A 60 -8.14 -53.49 -23.32
N ARG A 61 -8.30 -54.18 -24.45
CA ARG A 61 -7.35 -54.13 -25.58
C ARG A 61 -7.56 -52.91 -26.48
N SER A 62 -8.79 -52.41 -26.58
CA SER A 62 -9.14 -51.21 -27.37
C SER A 62 -8.78 -49.90 -26.67
N ALA A 63 -8.73 -49.90 -25.33
CA ALA A 63 -8.24 -48.77 -24.55
C ALA A 63 -6.73 -48.53 -24.73
N ARG A 64 -5.95 -49.59 -25.01
CA ARG A 64 -4.50 -49.48 -25.28
C ARG A 64 -4.16 -48.99 -26.70
N SER A 65 -5.10 -49.01 -27.64
CA SER A 65 -4.87 -48.51 -29.01
C SER A 65 -5.48 -47.13 -29.27
N ARG A 66 -6.12 -46.52 -28.26
CA ARG A 66 -6.62 -45.12 -28.30
C ARG A 66 -5.88 -44.17 -27.36
N SER A 67 -4.90 -44.67 -26.61
CA SER A 67 -3.96 -43.87 -25.81
C SER A 67 -2.63 -43.62 -26.54
N GLY A 68 -2.63 -43.70 -27.88
CA GLY A 68 -1.45 -43.45 -28.73
C GLY A 68 -1.34 -42.01 -29.23
N GLY A 69 -2.20 -41.10 -28.78
CA GLY A 69 -1.95 -39.67 -28.87
C GLY A 69 -1.10 -39.27 -27.68
N SER A 70 0.12 -38.85 -27.92
CA SER A 70 1.02 -38.32 -26.91
C SER A 70 0.29 -37.32 -26.02
N THR A 71 0.05 -37.69 -24.77
CA THR A 71 -0.13 -36.73 -23.68
C THR A 71 1.25 -36.12 -23.41
N GLN A 72 1.80 -35.40 -24.38
CA GLN A 72 2.82 -34.41 -24.06
C GLN A 72 2.08 -33.38 -23.23
N SER A 73 2.51 -33.22 -21.97
CA SER A 73 2.23 -32.01 -21.20
C SER A 73 2.43 -30.85 -22.16
N ASP A 74 1.38 -30.07 -22.44
CA ASP A 74 1.55 -28.85 -23.21
C ASP A 74 2.60 -28.01 -22.47
N PRO A 75 3.81 -27.85 -23.02
CA PRO A 75 4.90 -27.22 -22.29
C PRO A 75 4.57 -25.74 -22.01
N ALA A 76 3.74 -25.11 -22.84
CA ALA A 76 3.29 -23.74 -22.62
C ALA A 76 2.30 -23.67 -21.44
N LEU A 77 1.33 -24.59 -21.37
CA LEU A 77 0.42 -24.69 -20.23
C LEU A 77 1.19 -24.98 -18.93
N ARG A 78 2.13 -25.94 -18.98
CA ARG A 78 2.95 -26.27 -17.81
C ARG A 78 3.73 -25.06 -17.33
N HIS A 79 4.37 -24.32 -18.23
CA HIS A 79 5.12 -23.11 -17.89
C HIS A 79 4.20 -22.06 -17.25
N ALA A 80 3.02 -21.81 -17.82
CA ALA A 80 2.06 -20.85 -17.26
C ALA A 80 1.61 -21.24 -15.84
N LEU A 81 1.35 -22.54 -15.59
CA LEU A 81 1.01 -23.03 -14.26
C LEU A 81 2.21 -22.95 -13.29
N GLU A 82 3.44 -23.17 -13.77
CA GLU A 82 4.65 -23.02 -12.98
C GLU A 82 4.89 -21.54 -12.60
N GLU A 83 4.62 -20.60 -13.50
CA GLU A 83 4.62 -19.15 -13.20
C GLU A 83 3.55 -18.78 -12.17
N GLU A 84 2.31 -19.27 -12.31
CA GLU A 84 1.25 -19.01 -11.35
C GLU A 84 1.59 -19.58 -9.95
N VAL A 85 2.09 -20.82 -9.89
CA VAL A 85 2.58 -21.40 -8.64
C VAL A 85 3.71 -20.58 -8.04
N LEU A 86 4.63 -20.06 -8.86
CA LEU A 86 5.70 -19.18 -8.40
C LEU A 86 5.14 -17.90 -7.77
N THR A 87 4.12 -17.28 -8.36
CA THR A 87 3.47 -16.08 -7.78
C THR A 87 2.81 -16.37 -6.43
N LEU A 88 2.09 -17.48 -6.32
CA LEU A 88 1.44 -17.91 -5.07
C LEU A 88 2.47 -18.21 -3.97
N MET A 89 3.52 -18.94 -4.31
CA MET A 89 4.57 -19.30 -3.37
C MET A 89 5.42 -18.08 -2.97
N SER A 90 5.60 -17.11 -3.87
CA SER A 90 6.23 -15.82 -3.56
C SER A 90 5.45 -15.03 -2.50
N ALA A 91 4.12 -14.97 -2.62
CA ALA A 91 3.29 -14.32 -1.60
C ALA A 91 3.38 -15.02 -0.23
N VAL A 92 3.35 -16.35 -0.19
CA VAL A 92 3.54 -17.12 1.05
C VAL A 92 4.92 -16.89 1.65
N HIS A 93 5.96 -16.82 0.82
CA HIS A 93 7.33 -16.50 1.24
C HIS A 93 7.42 -15.10 1.82
N ALA A 94 6.86 -14.08 1.15
CA ALA A 94 6.89 -12.70 1.60
C ALA A 94 6.20 -12.49 2.97
N ILE A 95 5.08 -13.19 3.21
CA ILE A 95 4.42 -13.20 4.53
C ILE A 95 5.33 -13.87 5.56
N THR A 96 5.79 -15.09 5.29
CA THR A 96 6.55 -15.89 6.27
C THR A 96 7.91 -15.25 6.61
N ASN A 97 8.55 -14.63 5.62
CA ASN A 97 9.89 -14.07 5.70
C ASN A 97 9.88 -12.53 5.63
N ILE A 98 8.87 -11.91 6.23
CA ILE A 98 8.72 -10.45 6.33
C ILE A 98 10.00 -9.73 6.82
N HIS A 99 10.82 -10.38 7.65
CA HIS A 99 12.11 -9.86 8.13
C HIS A 99 13.13 -9.61 7.01
N GLU A 100 13.02 -10.25 5.83
CA GLU A 100 13.90 -9.99 4.69
C GLU A 100 13.76 -8.56 4.17
N LEU A 101 12.64 -7.89 4.47
CA LEU A 101 12.37 -6.50 4.13
C LEU A 101 12.78 -5.51 5.23
N THR A 102 13.58 -5.95 6.21
CA THR A 102 14.08 -5.09 7.29
C THR A 102 15.18 -4.17 6.75
N PRO A 103 15.03 -2.85 6.85
CA PRO A 103 16.08 -1.93 6.44
C PRO A 103 17.28 -2.02 7.39
N ASP A 104 18.48 -1.81 6.85
CA ASP A 104 19.72 -1.78 7.64
C ASP A 104 19.80 -0.48 8.47
N PRO A 105 19.76 -0.56 9.80
CA PRO A 105 19.82 0.61 10.69
C PRO A 105 21.06 1.49 10.49
N SER A 106 22.17 0.91 10.01
CA SER A 106 23.43 1.64 9.81
C SER A 106 23.37 2.61 8.62
N THR A 107 22.40 2.42 7.72
CA THR A 107 22.16 3.27 6.55
C THR A 107 21.05 4.30 6.78
N GLY A 108 20.51 4.36 7.99
CA GLY A 108 19.41 5.24 8.38
C GLY A 108 19.79 6.70 8.55
N THR A 109 18.81 7.50 8.96
CA THR A 109 18.97 8.95 9.14
C THR A 109 19.77 9.27 10.39
N THR A 110 20.74 10.16 10.28
CA THR A 110 21.54 10.60 11.41
C THR A 110 20.83 11.68 12.24
N LEU A 111 21.22 11.84 13.51
CA LEU A 111 20.66 12.89 14.37
C LEU A 111 20.95 14.30 13.84
N ALA A 112 22.10 14.47 13.16
CA ALA A 112 22.49 15.73 12.54
C ALA A 112 21.62 16.10 11.33
N GLU A 113 21.27 15.11 10.50
CA GLU A 113 20.34 15.29 9.37
C GLU A 113 18.94 15.61 9.87
N LEU A 114 18.45 14.86 10.85
CA LEU A 114 17.16 15.13 11.51
C LEU A 114 17.10 16.54 12.12
N LYS A 115 18.17 16.96 12.81
CA LYS A 115 18.26 18.32 13.36
C LYS A 115 18.21 19.39 12.25
N SER A 116 18.88 19.14 11.13
CA SER A 116 18.88 20.05 9.98
C SER A 116 17.50 20.13 9.33
N LEU A 117 16.78 19.01 9.23
CA LEU A 117 15.41 18.94 8.73
C LEU A 117 14.44 19.65 9.67
N TYR A 118 14.54 19.42 10.98
CA TYR A 118 13.77 20.13 12.01
C TYR A 118 13.91 21.65 11.90
N GLN A 119 15.16 22.11 11.77
CA GLN A 119 15.44 23.54 11.60
C GLN A 119 14.83 24.08 10.30
N ARG A 120 15.00 23.37 9.18
CA ARG A 120 14.45 23.79 7.89
C ARG A 120 12.93 23.95 7.94
N ASN A 121 12.20 22.98 8.50
CA ASN A 121 10.75 23.00 8.56
C ASN A 121 10.21 24.14 9.44
N ARG A 122 10.99 24.60 10.43
CA ARG A 122 10.62 25.74 11.28
C ARG A 122 11.04 27.09 10.71
N MET A 123 11.81 27.10 9.62
CA MET A 123 12.35 28.29 8.95
C MET A 123 11.62 28.60 7.63
N GLU A 124 10.41 28.07 7.41
CA GLU A 124 9.64 28.38 6.20
C GLU A 124 9.40 29.90 6.10
N PRO A 125 9.70 30.52 4.94
CA PRO A 125 9.52 31.94 4.75
C PRO A 125 8.04 32.31 4.71
N PHE A 126 7.73 33.58 4.99
CA PHE A 126 6.37 34.10 4.84
C PHE A 126 5.95 34.01 3.35
N GLN A 127 4.97 33.16 3.06
CA GLN A 127 4.60 32.79 1.69
C GLN A 127 3.70 33.81 0.97
N ILE A 128 3.18 34.82 1.68
CA ILE A 128 2.28 35.82 1.09
C ILE A 128 3.12 36.93 0.44
N PRO A 129 3.05 37.13 -0.89
CA PRO A 129 3.81 38.18 -1.56
C PRO A 129 3.28 39.58 -1.19
N ALA A 130 4.17 40.56 -1.17
CA ALA A 130 3.79 41.95 -0.88
C ALA A 130 2.79 42.51 -1.90
N PRO A 131 1.78 43.28 -1.47
CA PRO A 131 0.80 43.87 -2.38
C PRO A 131 1.48 44.85 -3.36
N VAL A 132 1.13 44.73 -4.64
CA VAL A 132 1.74 45.52 -5.72
C VAL A 132 1.25 46.97 -5.67
N ARG A 133 2.18 47.92 -5.69
CA ARG A 133 1.87 49.35 -5.65
C ARG A 133 1.18 49.81 -6.94
N PRO A 134 0.02 50.49 -6.88
CA PRO A 134 -0.62 51.09 -8.05
C PRO A 134 0.30 52.11 -8.74
N VAL A 135 0.39 52.02 -10.06
CA VAL A 135 1.14 52.97 -10.89
C VAL A 135 0.33 54.26 -11.04
N LYS A 136 1.00 55.41 -10.92
CA LYS A 136 0.36 56.71 -11.14
C LYS A 136 -0.01 56.83 -12.61
N PRO A 137 -1.29 57.07 -12.95
CA PRO A 137 -1.68 57.17 -14.35
C PRO A 137 -1.23 58.52 -14.93
N GLU A 138 -0.92 58.52 -16.23
CA GLU A 138 -0.59 59.73 -16.98
C GLU A 138 -1.87 60.55 -17.25
N SER A 139 -1.79 61.88 -17.14
CA SER A 139 -2.91 62.76 -17.45
C SER A 139 -3.14 62.87 -18.95
N GLN A 140 -4.39 62.82 -19.39
CA GLN A 140 -4.74 63.09 -20.78
C GLN A 140 -4.35 64.54 -21.14
N ALA A 141 -3.84 64.71 -22.36
CA ALA A 141 -3.53 66.03 -22.90
C ALA A 141 -4.82 66.85 -23.11
N MET A 142 -4.77 68.15 -22.83
CA MET A 142 -5.91 69.03 -23.06
C MET A 142 -6.19 69.19 -24.56
N PRO A 143 -7.46 69.16 -25.00
CA PRO A 143 -7.81 69.37 -26.40
C PRO A 143 -7.39 70.77 -26.87
N ALA A 144 -6.86 70.84 -28.10
CA ALA A 144 -6.35 72.07 -28.67
C ALA A 144 -7.47 73.07 -28.98
N LEU A 145 -7.20 74.37 -28.82
CA LEU A 145 -8.17 75.43 -29.11
C LEU A 145 -8.53 75.43 -30.61
N PRO A 146 -9.82 75.49 -30.97
CA PRO A 146 -10.22 75.34 -32.35
C PRO A 146 -9.86 76.56 -33.21
N GLU A 147 -9.31 76.31 -34.40
CA GLU A 147 -8.96 77.37 -35.34
C GLU A 147 -10.21 77.87 -36.10
N LYS A 148 -10.23 79.13 -36.54
CA LYS A 148 -11.34 79.70 -37.33
C LYS A 148 -11.68 78.92 -38.60
N ASN A 149 -10.70 78.18 -39.14
CA ASN A 149 -10.80 77.42 -40.39
C ASN A 149 -11.05 75.92 -40.19
N GLU A 150 -11.25 75.47 -38.95
CA GLU A 150 -11.34 74.05 -38.60
C GLU A 150 -12.66 73.41 -39.04
N GLY A 151 -12.58 72.27 -39.74
CA GLY A 151 -13.74 71.57 -40.29
C GLY A 151 -14.23 72.09 -41.66
N VAL A 152 -13.51 73.01 -42.33
CA VAL A 152 -13.82 73.45 -43.70
C VAL A 152 -12.95 72.73 -44.73
N GLY A 153 -13.58 71.99 -45.63
CA GLY A 153 -12.92 71.47 -46.83
C GLY A 153 -12.44 72.59 -47.75
N PHE A 154 -11.45 72.31 -48.59
CA PHE A 154 -10.79 73.32 -49.45
C PHE A 154 -11.75 74.23 -50.24
N LEU A 155 -12.86 73.70 -50.78
CA LEU A 155 -13.85 74.48 -51.54
C LEU A 155 -14.82 75.29 -50.67
N GLY A 156 -15.07 74.87 -49.43
CA GLY A 156 -15.97 75.58 -48.51
C GLY A 156 -15.44 76.97 -48.11
N LYS A 157 -14.11 77.12 -48.05
CA LYS A 157 -13.47 78.39 -47.67
C LYS A 157 -13.76 79.54 -48.63
N LEU A 158 -14.08 79.25 -49.90
CA LEU A 158 -14.34 80.25 -50.94
C LEU A 158 -15.81 80.70 -51.02
N PHE A 159 -16.76 79.89 -50.53
CA PHE A 159 -18.20 80.11 -50.71
C PHE A 159 -19.00 80.24 -49.41
N GLU A 160 -18.36 80.04 -48.25
CA GLU A 160 -19.00 80.19 -46.94
C GLU A 160 -19.27 81.67 -46.62
N SER A 161 -20.53 82.02 -46.36
CA SER A 161 -20.93 83.36 -45.91
C SER A 161 -20.30 83.69 -44.55
N GLU A 162 -20.05 84.96 -44.27
CA GLU A 162 -19.49 85.38 -42.98
C GLU A 162 -20.36 84.93 -41.78
N SER A 163 -21.68 84.96 -41.95
CA SER A 163 -22.65 84.47 -40.95
C SER A 163 -22.55 82.96 -40.68
N ALA A 164 -22.21 82.15 -41.70
CA ALA A 164 -22.05 80.71 -41.55
C ALA A 164 -20.70 80.36 -40.89
N ARG A 165 -19.63 81.09 -41.23
CA ARG A 165 -18.31 80.99 -40.59
C ARG A 165 -18.38 81.26 -39.09
N THR A 166 -19.06 82.35 -38.70
CA THR A 166 -19.19 82.72 -37.29
C THR A 166 -20.04 81.73 -36.52
N ALA A 167 -21.16 81.26 -37.10
CA ALA A 167 -22.00 80.24 -36.48
C ALA A 167 -21.26 78.91 -36.26
N ARG A 168 -20.51 78.43 -37.26
CA ARG A 168 -19.72 77.20 -37.15
C ARG A 168 -18.56 77.32 -36.16
N HIS A 169 -17.82 78.44 -36.19
CA HIS A 169 -16.75 78.67 -35.23
C HIS A 169 -17.28 78.77 -33.79
N ALA A 170 -18.46 79.39 -33.60
CA ALA A 170 -19.15 79.38 -32.31
C ALA A 170 -19.56 77.96 -31.88
N GLU A 171 -20.04 77.12 -32.80
CA GLU A 171 -20.35 75.71 -32.52
C GLU A 171 -19.10 74.90 -32.17
N ASN A 172 -17.99 75.09 -32.88
CA ASN A 172 -16.70 74.45 -32.59
C ASN A 172 -16.15 74.89 -31.22
N LEU A 173 -16.28 76.17 -30.86
CA LEU A 173 -15.90 76.66 -29.53
C LEU A 173 -16.76 76.01 -28.43
N LEU A 174 -18.08 75.89 -28.63
CA LEU A 174 -18.95 75.21 -27.68
C LEU A 174 -18.60 73.72 -27.52
N ARG A 175 -18.28 73.03 -28.62
CA ARG A 175 -17.83 71.62 -28.59
C ARG A 175 -16.48 71.49 -27.87
N TRP A 176 -15.53 72.38 -28.15
CA TRP A 176 -14.24 72.40 -27.47
C TRP A 176 -14.39 72.69 -25.97
N GLU A 177 -15.28 73.61 -25.57
CA GLU A 177 -15.56 73.88 -24.16
C GLU A 177 -16.13 72.64 -23.45
N GLN A 178 -17.03 71.90 -24.11
CA GLN A 178 -17.57 70.63 -23.62
C GLN A 178 -16.47 69.57 -23.51
N GLU A 179 -15.65 69.41 -24.55
CA GLU A 179 -14.55 68.45 -24.59
C GLU A 179 -13.47 68.76 -23.54
N MET A 180 -13.11 70.03 -23.37
CA MET A 180 -12.25 70.51 -22.29
C MET A 180 -12.83 70.15 -20.92
N ALA A 181 -14.11 70.44 -20.70
CA ALA A 181 -14.78 70.16 -19.43
C ALA A 181 -14.82 68.65 -19.15
N ASP A 182 -15.03 67.83 -20.17
CA ASP A 182 -15.03 66.38 -20.07
C ASP A 182 -13.61 65.83 -19.83
N THR A 183 -12.58 66.29 -20.54
CA THR A 183 -11.16 65.90 -20.29
C THR A 183 -10.72 66.26 -18.87
N VAL A 184 -11.10 67.44 -18.38
CA VAL A 184 -10.80 67.85 -16.99
C VAL A 184 -11.52 66.94 -16.00
N ARG A 185 -12.80 66.62 -16.25
CA ARG A 185 -13.59 65.70 -15.41
C ARG A 185 -12.97 64.30 -15.41
N GLU A 186 -12.56 63.77 -16.56
CA GLU A 186 -11.93 62.46 -16.70
C GLU A 186 -10.60 62.40 -15.97
N ASN A 187 -9.71 63.39 -16.17
CA ASN A 187 -8.45 63.49 -15.45
C ASN A 187 -8.66 63.55 -13.92
N ALA A 188 -9.67 64.31 -13.46
CA ALA A 188 -10.02 64.39 -12.04
C ALA A 188 -10.52 63.04 -11.48
N LEU A 189 -11.41 62.35 -12.21
CA LEU A 189 -11.90 61.02 -11.83
C LEU A 189 -10.77 59.98 -11.82
N GLN A 190 -9.87 60.03 -12.79
CA GLN A 190 -8.71 59.13 -12.89
C GLN A 190 -7.75 59.34 -11.72
N LEU A 191 -7.50 60.60 -11.33
CA LEU A 191 -6.72 60.93 -10.15
C LEU A 191 -7.39 60.44 -8.86
N GLN A 192 -8.71 60.62 -8.73
CA GLN A 192 -9.47 60.15 -7.57
C GLN A 192 -9.43 58.62 -7.43
N ARG A 193 -9.61 57.89 -8.54
CA ARG A 193 -9.48 56.42 -8.56
C ARG A 193 -8.08 55.97 -8.15
N TYR A 194 -7.05 56.63 -8.66
CA TYR A 194 -5.66 56.35 -8.26
C TYR A 194 -5.43 56.61 -6.77
N GLN A 195 -5.97 57.71 -6.21
CA GLN A 195 -5.87 58.01 -4.78
C GLN A 195 -6.56 56.93 -3.93
N GLN A 196 -7.75 56.47 -4.33
CA GLN A 196 -8.46 55.38 -3.66
C GLN A 196 -7.67 54.07 -3.72
N GLN A 197 -7.16 53.69 -4.90
CA GLN A 197 -6.32 52.50 -5.06
C GLN A 197 -5.04 52.59 -4.21
N ARG A 198 -4.44 53.78 -4.12
CA ARG A 198 -3.25 54.05 -3.28
C ARG A 198 -3.53 53.95 -1.79
N ALA A 199 -4.70 54.41 -1.35
CA ALA A 199 -5.13 54.27 0.04
C ALA A 199 -5.38 52.81 0.39
N ALA A 200 -6.16 52.09 -0.43
CA ALA A 200 -6.42 50.66 -0.24
C ALA A 200 -5.11 49.83 -0.26
N TRP A 201 -4.20 50.13 -1.18
CA TRP A 201 -2.87 49.52 -1.20
C TRP A 201 -2.07 49.81 0.09
N ALA A 202 -2.14 51.04 0.62
CA ALA A 202 -1.40 51.39 1.83
C ALA A 202 -1.90 50.63 3.05
N GLU A 203 -3.22 50.44 3.17
CA GLU A 203 -3.83 49.59 4.20
C GLU A 203 -3.41 48.12 4.05
N GLN A 204 -3.51 47.56 2.83
CA GLN A 204 -3.08 46.19 2.55
C GLN A 204 -1.60 45.98 2.85
N TYR A 205 -0.75 46.93 2.47
CA TYR A 205 0.69 46.87 2.72
C TYR A 205 1.02 46.98 4.21
N ALA A 206 0.30 47.83 4.96
CA ALA A 206 0.48 47.94 6.40
C ALA A 206 0.11 46.63 7.12
N ASN A 207 -1.01 46.01 6.74
CA ASN A 207 -1.42 44.71 7.29
C ASN A 207 -0.41 43.62 6.94
N TRP A 208 -0.02 43.52 5.67
CA TRP A 208 1.01 42.59 5.21
C TRP A 208 2.34 42.77 5.97
N GLN A 209 2.76 44.02 6.18
CA GLN A 209 3.99 44.33 6.92
C GLN A 209 3.89 43.93 8.40
N HIS A 210 2.73 44.14 9.03
CA HIS A 210 2.47 43.70 10.39
C HIS A 210 2.56 42.17 10.49
N GLU A 211 1.85 41.45 9.62
CA GLU A 211 1.86 39.99 9.57
C GLU A 211 3.26 39.42 9.29
N ALA A 212 3.98 40.00 8.31
CA ALA A 212 5.34 39.59 7.98
C ALA A 212 6.31 39.81 9.16
N ASN A 213 6.18 40.93 9.88
CA ASN A 213 6.99 41.21 11.07
C ASN A 213 6.62 40.28 12.23
N GLU A 214 5.34 40.03 12.50
CA GLU A 214 4.92 39.08 13.52
C GLU A 214 5.44 37.66 13.21
N HIS A 215 5.35 37.25 11.95
CA HIS A 215 5.93 35.99 11.50
C HIS A 215 7.43 35.95 11.70
N ALA A 216 8.16 37.02 11.35
CA ALA A 216 9.61 37.12 11.56
C ALA A 216 9.99 37.01 13.05
N VAL A 217 9.26 37.69 13.95
CA VAL A 217 9.47 37.61 15.40
C VAL A 217 9.17 36.20 15.93
N LYS A 218 8.10 35.55 15.45
CA LYS A 218 7.78 34.14 15.76
C LYS A 218 8.88 33.20 15.26
N LEU A 219 9.45 33.46 14.09
CA LEU A 219 10.54 32.67 13.51
C LEU A 219 11.82 32.79 14.35
N GLU A 220 12.20 34.02 14.73
CA GLU A 220 13.43 34.29 15.51
C GLU A 220 13.35 33.70 16.91
N SER A 221 12.20 33.84 17.58
CA SER A 221 11.94 33.22 18.89
C SER A 221 11.85 31.69 18.81
N SER A 222 11.27 31.15 17.72
CA SER A 222 11.27 29.71 17.43
C SER A 222 12.68 29.19 17.18
N GLN A 223 13.54 29.93 16.46
CA GLN A 223 14.90 29.52 16.14
C GLN A 223 15.80 29.41 17.39
N ALA A 224 15.72 30.38 18.31
CA ALA A 224 16.50 30.38 19.55
C ALA A 224 16.14 29.18 20.45
N ASN A 225 14.86 28.81 20.50
CA ASN A 225 14.36 27.69 21.31
C ASN A 225 14.43 26.33 20.60
N ALA A 226 14.41 26.30 19.26
CA ALA A 226 14.37 25.07 18.47
C ALA A 226 15.56 24.16 18.72
N GLN A 227 16.75 24.71 18.94
CA GLN A 227 17.93 23.89 19.24
C GLN A 227 17.82 23.17 20.59
N GLN A 228 17.17 23.81 21.57
CA GLN A 228 16.95 23.22 22.90
C GLN A 228 15.76 22.25 22.91
N GLN A 229 14.71 22.56 22.13
CA GLN A 229 13.49 21.74 22.05
C GLN A 229 13.65 20.50 21.17
N PHE A 230 14.56 20.51 20.20
CA PHE A 230 14.74 19.39 19.27
C PHE A 230 14.87 18.03 19.98
N LEU A 231 15.62 17.95 21.09
CA LEU A 231 15.85 16.69 21.80
C LEU A 231 14.68 16.26 22.71
N SER A 232 13.64 17.07 22.87
CA SER A 232 12.46 16.76 23.68
C SER A 232 11.14 16.81 22.89
N ASP A 233 11.19 17.14 21.60
CA ASP A 233 10.02 17.27 20.72
C ASP A 233 9.55 15.90 20.23
N SER A 234 8.84 15.16 21.10
CA SER A 234 8.32 13.82 20.78
C SER A 234 7.39 13.84 19.57
N ALA A 235 6.50 14.84 19.48
CA ALA A 235 5.54 14.97 18.38
C ALA A 235 6.23 15.09 17.02
N TRP A 236 7.35 15.81 16.96
CA TRP A 236 8.12 15.89 15.72
C TRP A 236 8.77 14.56 15.34
N PHE A 237 9.42 13.85 16.26
CA PHE A 237 9.98 12.53 15.96
C PHE A 237 8.90 11.49 15.60
N GLU A 238 7.73 11.57 16.24
CA GLU A 238 6.56 10.76 15.87
C GLU A 238 6.11 11.05 14.44
N SER A 239 6.14 12.31 14.01
CA SER A 239 5.80 12.68 12.64
C SER A 239 6.77 12.10 11.61
N VAL A 240 8.07 12.07 11.94
CA VAL A 240 9.12 11.44 11.10
C VAL A 240 8.91 9.93 11.00
N LEU A 241 8.71 9.24 12.12
CA LEU A 241 8.47 7.80 12.11
C LEU A 241 7.16 7.44 11.40
N SER A 242 6.11 8.25 11.60
CA SER A 242 4.81 8.10 10.93
C SER A 242 4.96 8.20 9.41
N GLU A 243 5.71 9.19 8.92
CA GLU A 243 5.97 9.36 7.49
C GLU A 243 6.68 8.14 6.91
N VAL A 244 7.75 7.65 7.56
CA VAL A 244 8.47 6.46 7.10
C VAL A 244 7.55 5.24 7.11
N LEU A 245 6.81 4.98 8.19
CA LEU A 245 5.89 3.84 8.27
C LEU A 245 4.83 3.91 7.17
N SER A 246 4.28 5.09 6.87
CA SER A 246 3.27 5.28 5.82
C SER A 246 3.76 4.96 4.40
N GLN A 247 5.07 5.07 4.16
CA GLN A 247 5.72 4.79 2.88
C GLN A 247 6.22 3.34 2.77
N THR A 248 6.21 2.57 3.86
CA THR A 248 6.68 1.18 3.85
C THR A 248 5.63 0.24 3.27
N GLU A 249 6.04 -0.61 2.32
CA GLU A 249 5.16 -1.64 1.76
C GLU A 249 5.05 -2.85 2.69
N TRP A 250 3.83 -3.30 2.95
CA TRP A 250 3.54 -4.47 3.79
C TRP A 250 2.88 -5.58 2.98
N PRO A 251 3.38 -6.83 3.01
CA PRO A 251 2.72 -7.98 2.41
C PRO A 251 1.31 -8.22 2.95
N ARG A 252 1.04 -7.75 4.17
CA ARG A 252 -0.26 -7.79 4.83
C ARG A 252 -0.44 -6.55 5.70
N GLU A 253 -1.65 -5.99 5.72
CA GLU A 253 -2.01 -4.90 6.63
C GLU A 253 -1.61 -5.23 8.07
N THR A 254 -0.84 -4.34 8.68
CA THR A 254 -0.31 -4.48 10.04
C THR A 254 -0.54 -3.15 10.73
N LEU A 255 -1.34 -3.16 11.80
CA LEU A 255 -1.63 -1.95 12.56
C LEU A 255 -0.59 -1.78 13.65
N VAL A 256 -0.04 -0.57 13.75
CA VAL A 256 1.01 -0.24 14.71
C VAL A 256 0.65 1.06 15.40
N ALA A 257 0.52 1.00 16.72
CA ALA A 257 0.54 2.17 17.57
C ALA A 257 1.97 2.37 18.09
N PHE A 258 2.41 3.63 18.21
CA PHE A 258 3.75 3.91 18.70
C PHE A 258 3.80 5.20 19.49
N GLU A 259 4.79 5.27 20.36
CA GLU A 259 5.11 6.46 21.15
C GLU A 259 6.63 6.65 21.12
N VAL A 260 7.06 7.90 20.95
CA VAL A 260 8.49 8.21 20.90
C VAL A 260 8.90 8.97 22.15
N LYS A 261 9.99 8.53 22.79
CA LYS A 261 10.58 9.15 23.99
C LYS A 261 12.02 9.60 23.70
N PRO A 262 12.21 10.78 23.06
CA PRO A 262 13.52 11.27 22.66
C PRO A 262 14.50 11.42 23.83
N GLU A 263 14.02 11.90 24.98
CA GLU A 263 14.82 12.12 26.19
C GLU A 263 15.46 10.82 26.72
N HIS A 264 14.84 9.67 26.44
CA HIS A 264 15.32 8.36 26.86
C HIS A 264 15.97 7.57 25.71
N SER A 265 16.01 8.10 24.48
CA SER A 265 16.46 7.37 23.29
C SER A 265 15.65 6.07 23.08
N VAL A 266 14.33 6.13 23.27
CA VAL A 266 13.41 4.97 23.18
C VAL A 266 12.27 5.23 22.21
N VAL A 267 11.97 4.24 21.36
CA VAL A 267 10.69 4.12 20.63
C VAL A 267 9.92 2.94 21.20
N MET A 268 8.63 3.13 21.48
CA MET A 268 7.72 2.06 21.91
C MET A 268 6.73 1.78 20.80
N LEU A 269 6.50 0.51 20.47
CA LEU A 269 5.53 0.09 19.45
C LEU A 269 4.64 -1.03 20.00
N ASP A 270 3.34 -0.87 19.82
CA ASP A 270 2.33 -1.91 20.01
C ASP A 270 1.81 -2.33 18.64
N VAL A 271 1.85 -3.63 18.37
CA VAL A 271 1.64 -4.20 17.04
C VAL A 271 0.50 -5.20 17.09
N ASP A 272 -0.51 -4.97 16.26
CA ASP A 272 -1.57 -5.92 16.01
C ASP A 272 -1.05 -7.01 15.07
N LEU A 273 -0.81 -8.19 15.62
CA LEU A 273 -0.31 -9.35 14.90
C LEU A 273 -1.49 -10.20 14.41
N PRO A 274 -1.37 -10.84 13.24
CA PRO A 274 -2.41 -11.73 12.76
C PRO A 274 -2.57 -12.94 13.67
N GLU A 275 -3.75 -13.54 13.71
CA GLU A 275 -3.92 -14.84 14.32
C GLU A 275 -3.36 -15.97 13.44
N ILE A 276 -3.11 -17.13 14.05
CA ILE A 276 -2.56 -18.30 13.34
C ILE A 276 -3.51 -18.80 12.25
N GLU A 277 -4.81 -18.62 12.45
CA GLU A 277 -5.87 -18.95 11.50
C GLU A 277 -5.77 -18.16 10.20
N ASP A 278 -5.16 -16.98 10.23
CA ASP A 278 -5.00 -16.14 9.06
C ASP A 278 -3.68 -16.39 8.31
N MET A 279 -2.81 -17.26 8.82
CA MET A 279 -1.58 -17.64 8.14
C MET A 279 -1.84 -18.62 7.01
N PRO A 280 -1.10 -18.54 5.89
CA PRO A 280 -1.19 -19.53 4.82
C PRO A 280 -1.00 -20.96 5.34
N ASP A 281 -1.96 -21.83 5.02
CA ASP A 281 -2.03 -23.22 5.48
C ASP A 281 -1.79 -24.24 4.35
N LYS A 282 -1.53 -23.76 3.13
CA LYS A 282 -1.39 -24.56 1.92
C LYS A 282 -0.09 -24.27 1.18
N ILE A 283 0.42 -25.29 0.51
CA ILE A 283 1.51 -25.22 -0.45
C ILE A 283 0.96 -25.59 -1.83
N TYR A 284 1.36 -24.81 -2.83
CA TYR A 284 0.94 -24.99 -4.22
C TYR A 284 2.06 -25.65 -5.03
N SER A 285 1.71 -26.59 -5.90
CA SER A 285 2.67 -27.21 -6.83
C SER A 285 1.99 -27.69 -8.10
N VAL A 286 2.69 -27.70 -9.23
CA VAL A 286 2.14 -28.26 -10.47
C VAL A 286 2.16 -29.79 -10.39
N ASN A 287 1.05 -30.44 -10.78
CA ASN A 287 0.98 -31.89 -10.80
C ASN A 287 2.06 -32.50 -11.72
N ALA A 288 2.41 -33.77 -11.53
CA ALA A 288 3.44 -34.43 -12.34
C ALA A 288 3.14 -34.42 -13.86
N ARG A 289 1.87 -34.25 -14.25
CA ARG A 289 1.41 -34.20 -15.64
C ARG A 289 1.49 -32.81 -16.27
N GLY A 290 1.73 -31.75 -15.50
CA GLY A 290 1.78 -30.37 -16.00
C GLY A 290 0.43 -29.80 -16.43
N THR A 291 -0.68 -30.29 -15.87
CA THR A 291 -2.04 -29.90 -16.32
C THR A 291 -2.81 -29.05 -15.34
N GLU A 292 -2.50 -29.13 -14.04
CA GLU A 292 -3.27 -28.50 -12.97
C GLU A 292 -2.35 -28.14 -11.79
N ILE A 293 -2.72 -27.08 -11.05
CA ILE A 293 -2.14 -26.75 -9.75
C ILE A 293 -2.73 -27.66 -8.68
N THR A 294 -1.87 -28.19 -7.83
CA THR A 294 -2.23 -29.03 -6.68
C THR A 294 -2.00 -28.27 -5.40
N GLU A 295 -3.00 -28.29 -4.53
CA GLU A 295 -2.93 -27.72 -3.19
C GLU A 295 -2.67 -28.83 -2.19
N LYS A 296 -1.68 -28.63 -1.31
CA LYS A 296 -1.38 -29.53 -0.22
C LYS A 296 -1.39 -28.77 1.09
N ALA A 297 -2.26 -29.19 2.01
CA ALA A 297 -2.27 -28.65 3.36
C ALA A 297 -0.91 -28.89 4.06
N MET A 298 -0.43 -27.86 4.74
CA MET A 298 0.77 -27.92 5.56
C MET A 298 0.51 -28.77 6.81
N SER A 299 1.59 -29.31 7.38
CA SER A 299 1.47 -29.93 8.71
C SER A 299 1.18 -28.85 9.75
N GLN A 300 0.41 -29.17 10.80
CA GLN A 300 0.15 -28.23 11.90
C GLN A 300 1.44 -27.68 12.52
N LYS A 301 2.50 -28.49 12.60
CA LYS A 301 3.80 -28.04 13.11
C LYS A 301 4.41 -26.98 12.18
N ALA A 302 4.41 -27.23 10.87
CA ALA A 302 4.97 -26.29 9.89
C ALA A 302 4.19 -24.96 9.86
N GLN A 303 2.87 -24.99 9.98
CA GLN A 303 2.07 -23.78 10.07
C GLN A 303 2.42 -22.96 11.33
N ARG A 304 2.57 -23.61 12.49
CA ARG A 304 2.97 -22.94 13.74
C ARG A 304 4.39 -22.39 13.68
N GLU A 305 5.30 -23.10 13.04
CA GLU A 305 6.67 -22.65 12.81
C GLU A 305 6.72 -21.42 11.90
N ASN A 306 5.98 -21.43 10.79
CA ASN A 306 5.82 -20.27 9.91
C ASN A 306 5.17 -19.08 10.64
N TYR A 307 4.17 -19.34 11.47
CA TYR A 307 3.53 -18.32 12.29
C TYR A 307 4.53 -17.68 13.27
N ALA A 308 5.30 -18.50 13.99
CA ALA A 308 6.34 -17.98 14.88
C ALA A 308 7.39 -17.17 14.11
N ARG A 309 7.83 -17.65 12.94
CA ARG A 309 8.77 -16.90 12.09
C ARG A 309 8.21 -15.56 11.64
N HIS A 310 6.93 -15.52 11.24
CA HIS A 310 6.24 -14.30 10.85
C HIS A 310 6.13 -13.30 12.01
N VAL A 311 5.65 -13.73 13.18
CA VAL A 311 5.51 -12.90 14.38
C VAL A 311 6.85 -12.27 14.77
N HIS A 312 7.92 -13.06 14.86
CA HIS A 312 9.25 -12.55 15.18
C HIS A 312 9.80 -11.65 14.06
N GLY A 313 9.48 -11.99 12.80
CA GLY A 313 9.88 -11.19 11.66
C GLY A 313 9.21 -9.81 11.62
N CYS A 314 7.94 -9.70 12.02
CA CYS A 314 7.24 -8.42 12.13
C CYS A 314 7.93 -7.51 13.15
N LEU A 315 8.27 -8.05 14.33
CA LEU A 315 9.02 -7.33 15.35
C LEU A 315 10.39 -6.88 14.84
N MET A 316 11.16 -7.78 14.22
CA MET A 316 12.47 -7.46 13.67
C MET A 316 12.38 -6.37 12.59
N ARG A 317 11.41 -6.47 11.68
CA ARG A 317 11.18 -5.48 10.62
C ARG A 317 10.85 -4.11 11.19
N LEU A 318 9.92 -4.04 12.14
CA LEU A 318 9.53 -2.78 12.79
C LEU A 318 10.68 -2.16 13.58
N ALA A 319 11.48 -2.97 14.27
CA ALA A 319 12.68 -2.51 14.96
C ALA A 319 13.67 -1.88 13.96
N GLY A 320 13.93 -2.57 12.83
CA GLY A 320 14.79 -2.03 11.79
C GLY A 320 14.25 -0.74 11.18
N ILE A 321 12.96 -0.65 10.88
CA ILE A 321 12.33 0.59 10.38
C ILE A 321 12.47 1.73 11.40
N ALA A 322 12.17 1.47 12.67
CA ALA A 322 12.29 2.46 13.73
C ALA A 322 13.73 2.95 13.87
N PHE A 323 14.72 2.05 13.86
CA PHE A 323 16.13 2.44 13.91
C PHE A 323 16.61 3.12 12.63
N TYR A 324 16.08 2.76 11.47
CA TYR A 324 16.40 3.42 10.21
C TYR A 324 15.87 4.86 10.17
N ALA A 325 14.66 5.08 10.68
CA ALA A 325 14.02 6.39 10.72
C ALA A 325 14.61 7.29 11.83
N LEU A 326 14.79 6.74 13.03
CA LEU A 326 15.17 7.46 14.23
C LEU A 326 16.49 6.93 14.80
N PRO A 327 17.53 7.77 14.98
CA PRO A 327 18.87 7.38 15.47
C PRO A 327 18.88 7.15 16.99
N PHE A 328 17.89 6.44 17.52
CA PHE A 328 17.77 6.09 18.94
C PHE A 328 18.33 4.71 19.26
N ASP A 329 18.65 4.48 20.52
CA ASP A 329 19.41 3.32 20.98
C ASP A 329 18.52 2.10 21.24
N THR A 330 17.27 2.33 21.62
CA THR A 330 16.36 1.28 22.07
C THR A 330 15.00 1.35 21.37
N VAL A 331 14.49 0.20 20.98
CA VAL A 331 13.11 0.04 20.49
C VAL A 331 12.44 -1.07 21.30
N ILE A 332 11.33 -0.76 21.96
CA ILE A 332 10.50 -1.74 22.68
C ILE A 332 9.28 -2.04 21.81
N ILE A 333 9.12 -3.30 21.41
CA ILE A 333 8.02 -3.74 20.54
C ILE A 333 7.23 -4.83 21.23
N SER A 334 5.93 -4.64 21.35
CA SER A 334 5.02 -5.58 21.96
C SER A 334 3.96 -5.98 20.92
N GLY A 335 3.86 -7.29 20.66
CA GLY A 335 2.91 -7.85 19.72
C GLY A 335 1.74 -8.49 20.43
N PHE A 336 0.52 -8.10 20.07
CA PHE A 336 -0.72 -8.68 20.57
C PHE A 336 -1.55 -9.29 19.45
N THR A 337 -2.47 -10.17 19.81
CA THR A 337 -3.50 -10.71 18.91
C THR A 337 -4.86 -10.48 19.53
N GLN A 338 -5.91 -10.40 18.72
CA GLN A 338 -7.26 -10.11 19.19
C GLN A 338 -8.03 -11.41 19.47
N ARG A 339 -8.38 -11.65 20.73
CA ARG A 339 -9.06 -12.90 21.13
C ARG A 339 -10.34 -12.66 21.89
N ILE A 340 -11.35 -13.46 21.56
CA ILE A 340 -12.60 -13.47 22.33
C ILE A 340 -12.32 -14.09 23.69
N SER A 341 -12.40 -13.27 24.72
CA SER A 341 -12.24 -13.68 26.11
C SER A 341 -13.32 -14.67 26.50
N LYS A 342 -12.94 -15.87 26.92
CA LYS A 342 -13.90 -16.89 27.40
C LYS A 342 -14.64 -16.45 28.67
N ARG A 343 -14.09 -15.46 29.39
CA ARG A 343 -14.68 -14.92 30.62
C ARG A 343 -15.75 -13.88 30.33
N THR A 344 -15.47 -12.94 29.41
CA THR A 344 -16.33 -11.76 29.19
C THR A 344 -17.11 -11.84 27.88
N GLY A 345 -16.67 -12.66 26.92
CA GLY A 345 -17.23 -12.75 25.57
C GLY A 345 -16.84 -11.60 24.65
N TYR A 346 -16.08 -10.62 25.14
CA TYR A 346 -15.57 -9.51 24.33
C TYR A 346 -14.22 -9.85 23.71
N LEU A 347 -13.92 -9.17 22.63
CA LEU A 347 -12.62 -9.17 22.00
C LEU A 347 -11.66 -8.38 22.91
N GLU A 348 -10.61 -9.04 23.38
CA GLU A 348 -9.58 -8.51 24.28
C GLU A 348 -8.21 -8.69 23.61
N ASP A 349 -7.32 -7.71 23.78
CA ASP A 349 -5.95 -7.77 23.27
C ASP A 349 -5.10 -8.69 24.14
N GLU A 350 -4.51 -9.72 23.53
CA GLU A 350 -3.67 -10.70 24.20
C GLU A 350 -2.22 -10.56 23.70
N TYR A 351 -1.34 -9.97 24.51
CA TYR A 351 0.09 -9.86 24.20
C TYR A 351 0.76 -11.23 24.23
N ILE A 352 1.47 -11.58 23.16
CA ILE A 352 2.12 -12.89 23.00
C ILE A 352 3.66 -12.81 22.95
N ILE A 353 4.20 -11.65 22.62
CA ILE A 353 5.63 -11.38 22.55
C ILE A 353 5.93 -9.91 22.87
N SER A 354 7.03 -9.65 23.56
CA SER A 354 7.55 -8.31 23.77
C SER A 354 9.08 -8.37 23.71
N CYS A 355 9.70 -7.42 23.02
CA CYS A 355 11.14 -7.39 22.82
C CYS A 355 11.67 -5.97 22.97
N GLN A 356 12.70 -5.80 23.81
CA GLN A 356 13.51 -4.59 23.86
C GLN A 356 14.75 -4.80 22.99
N CYS A 357 14.68 -4.31 21.76
CA CYS A 357 15.76 -4.32 20.79
C CYS A 357 16.77 -3.20 21.10
N ASN A 358 18.06 -3.51 20.96
CA ASN A 358 19.14 -2.53 21.05
C ASN A 358 19.74 -2.31 19.66
N ARG A 359 19.98 -1.05 19.31
CA ARG A 359 20.54 -0.66 18.00
C ARG A 359 21.83 -1.39 17.68
N GLN A 360 22.82 -1.36 18.58
CA GLN A 360 24.15 -1.93 18.32
C GLN A 360 24.08 -3.44 18.07
N VAL A 361 23.21 -4.13 18.80
CA VAL A 361 22.99 -5.57 18.60
C VAL A 361 22.32 -5.82 17.25
N MET A 362 21.35 -5.00 16.85
CA MET A 362 20.68 -5.10 15.55
C MET A 362 21.64 -4.83 14.39
N GLU A 363 22.50 -3.80 14.50
CA GLU A 363 23.51 -3.43 13.49
C GLU A 363 24.58 -4.52 13.27
N ASN A 364 24.77 -5.45 14.20
CA ASN A 364 25.68 -6.59 14.04
C ASN A 364 25.11 -7.71 13.16
N LEU A 365 23.83 -7.67 12.79
CA LEU A 365 23.23 -8.64 11.88
C LEU A 365 23.75 -8.44 10.45
N ASN A 366 23.82 -9.54 9.69
CA ASN A 366 24.24 -9.49 8.30
C ASN A 366 23.06 -9.12 7.38
N PHE A 367 22.82 -7.81 7.20
CA PHE A 367 21.75 -7.31 6.31
C PHE A 367 21.97 -7.68 4.83
N MET A 368 23.22 -7.86 4.38
CA MET A 368 23.52 -8.32 3.01
C MET A 368 23.12 -9.79 2.77
N GLY A 369 22.97 -10.57 3.85
CA GLY A 369 22.57 -11.96 3.82
C GLY A 369 21.34 -12.24 4.67
N ILE A 370 20.43 -11.25 4.81
CA ILE A 370 19.31 -11.27 5.75
C ILE A 370 18.38 -12.47 5.57
N GLN A 371 18.25 -13.00 4.35
CA GLN A 371 17.50 -14.21 4.03
C GLN A 371 18.00 -15.47 4.76
N ASN A 372 19.23 -15.46 5.28
CA ASN A 372 19.80 -16.55 6.07
C ASN A 372 19.63 -16.34 7.58
N VAL A 373 19.09 -15.19 8.01
CA VAL A 373 18.85 -14.89 9.42
C VAL A 373 17.53 -15.53 9.84
N ASP A 374 17.53 -16.23 10.97
CA ASP A 374 16.29 -16.66 11.58
C ASP A 374 15.81 -15.58 12.57
N PRO A 375 14.66 -14.92 12.34
CA PRO A 375 14.19 -13.87 13.25
C PRO A 375 13.87 -14.39 14.66
N VAL A 376 13.53 -15.68 14.80
CA VAL A 376 13.25 -16.28 16.12
C VAL A 376 14.53 -16.36 16.96
N GLU A 377 15.65 -16.71 16.32
CA GLU A 377 16.97 -16.79 16.95
C GLU A 377 17.63 -15.43 17.07
N ALA A 378 17.52 -14.58 16.05
CA ALA A 378 18.07 -13.23 16.05
C ALA A 378 17.49 -12.39 17.19
N LEU A 379 16.19 -12.49 17.46
CA LEU A 379 15.60 -11.78 18.59
C LEU A 379 16.11 -12.29 19.96
N ASN A 380 16.63 -13.52 20.06
CA ASN A 380 17.17 -14.04 21.32
C ASN A 380 18.44 -13.31 21.79
N SER A 381 19.13 -12.55 20.92
CA SER A 381 20.24 -11.69 21.35
C SER A 381 19.78 -10.40 22.05
N HIS A 382 18.47 -10.15 22.11
CA HIS A 382 17.85 -9.03 22.79
C HIS A 382 17.09 -9.48 24.04
N THR A 383 16.58 -8.53 24.83
CA THR A 383 15.70 -8.82 25.96
C THR A 383 14.30 -9.14 25.42
N VAL A 384 13.98 -10.43 25.30
CA VAL A 384 12.68 -10.92 24.81
C VAL A 384 11.88 -11.56 25.94
N ILE A 385 10.64 -11.13 26.09
CA ILE A 385 9.61 -11.82 26.86
C ILE A 385 8.70 -12.55 25.87
N ARG A 386 8.68 -13.88 25.93
CA ARG A 386 7.70 -14.73 25.24
C ARG A 386 7.50 -16.03 25.99
N LYS A 387 6.28 -16.56 25.99
CA LYS A 387 5.97 -17.92 26.47
C LYS A 387 5.59 -18.77 25.27
N MET A 388 6.56 -19.49 24.72
CA MET A 388 6.38 -20.30 23.50
C MET A 388 6.78 -21.76 23.77
N SER A 389 5.92 -22.70 23.37
CA SER A 389 6.23 -24.14 23.47
C SER A 389 7.29 -24.55 22.43
N SER A 390 7.87 -25.75 22.59
CA SER A 390 8.74 -26.38 21.56
C SER A 390 8.03 -26.69 20.24
N THR A 391 6.70 -26.58 20.21
CA THR A 391 5.85 -26.74 19.02
C THR A 391 5.30 -25.39 18.53
N PHE A 392 5.91 -24.28 18.97
CA PHE A 392 5.61 -22.90 18.53
C PHE A 392 4.21 -22.40 18.89
N ILE A 393 3.66 -22.88 20.02
CA ILE A 393 2.40 -22.35 20.56
C ILE A 393 2.72 -21.23 21.53
N PHE A 394 2.21 -20.03 21.23
CA PHE A 394 2.32 -18.86 22.11
C PHE A 394 1.29 -18.90 23.25
N GLN A 395 1.67 -18.32 24.38
CA GLN A 395 0.83 -18.07 25.54
C GLN A 395 0.89 -16.58 25.92
N PRO A 396 -0.16 -16.06 26.58
CA PRO A 396 -0.19 -14.66 26.99
C PRO A 396 0.96 -14.29 27.93
N ILE A 397 1.47 -13.08 27.73
CA ILE A 397 2.52 -12.45 28.53
C ILE A 397 2.07 -11.08 29.05
N GLU A 398 2.81 -10.55 30.01
CA GLU A 398 2.79 -9.12 30.32
C GLU A 398 3.92 -8.46 29.51
N PRO A 399 3.63 -7.41 28.71
CA PRO A 399 4.64 -6.76 27.88
C PRO A 399 5.65 -5.96 28.70
N LEU A 400 6.81 -5.68 28.10
CA LEU A 400 7.81 -4.79 28.68
C LEU A 400 7.25 -3.36 28.78
N THR A 401 7.51 -2.70 29.91
CA THR A 401 7.23 -1.28 30.12
C THR A 401 8.53 -0.54 30.39
N LEU A 402 8.55 0.76 30.12
CA LEU A 402 9.76 1.59 30.24
C LEU A 402 10.38 1.58 31.66
N ASN A 403 9.59 1.26 32.69
CA ASN A 403 10.03 1.19 34.10
C ASN A 403 10.72 -0.13 34.49
N ALA A 404 10.72 -1.14 33.63
CA ALA A 404 11.20 -2.48 33.99
C ALA A 404 12.73 -2.69 33.85
N GLY A 405 13.51 -1.66 33.48
CA GLY A 405 14.93 -1.83 33.13
C GLY A 405 15.89 -0.68 33.43
N PHE A 406 15.46 0.41 34.09
CA PHE A 406 16.37 1.45 34.59
C PHE A 406 16.63 1.24 36.09
N ASN A 407 17.43 0.23 36.44
CA ASN A 407 18.06 0.08 37.75
C ASN A 407 19.53 -0.24 37.57
#